data_AF-A0A6G1IK19-F1
#
_entry.id   AF-A0A6G1IK19-F1
#
_cell.length_a   1.000
_cell.length_b   1.000
_cell.length_c   1.000
_cell.angle_alpha   90.00
_cell.angle_beta   90.00
_cell.angle_gamma   90.00
#
_symmetry.space_group_name_H-M   'P 1'
#
loop_
_entity.id
_entity.type
_entity.pdbx_description
1 polymer ?
#
loop_
_entity_poly.entity_id
_entity_poly.type
_entity_poly.pdbx_seq_one_letter_code
_entity_poly.pdbx_strand_id
1 'polypeptide(L)'
;MTYNRRERMTLEIIILICSSALFALATAYIVKLWHVPLSSWLFGSEWDRDRPRPVSQKRSTIAMYGIPPFFTCILTIVDLALYRTRSLPLVYAVSITSVTAAGWVVVLGIWGDCLGNTPEYMWAQCYEDYLETNGDGPVGISTAFNGVMLTLVCLILTTYLVYIGIAARDFHRAKKLATGKGTRIGQSDDVELS
;
A
#
# COMPACT_ATOMS: atom_id res chain seq x y z
N MET A 1 -30.80 5.72 -0.52
CA MET A 1 -29.74 4.78 -0.11
C MET A 1 -28.64 5.63 0.50
N THR A 2 -28.50 5.66 1.83
CA THR A 2 -27.57 6.55 2.52
C THR A 2 -26.16 6.00 2.39
N TYR A 3 -25.48 6.40 1.32
CA TYR A 3 -24.06 6.18 1.11
C TYR A 3 -23.29 6.85 2.25
N ASN A 4 -22.56 6.07 3.06
CA ASN A 4 -21.91 6.58 4.27
C ASN A 4 -20.60 7.32 3.93
N ARG A 5 -20.76 8.45 3.23
CA ARG A 5 -19.69 9.29 2.68
C ARG A 5 -18.68 9.72 3.74
N ARG A 6 -19.16 10.01 4.96
CA ARG A 6 -18.30 10.42 6.09
C ARG A 6 -17.30 9.34 6.48
N GLU A 7 -17.74 8.09 6.64
CA GLU A 7 -16.86 6.98 7.01
C GLU A 7 -15.76 6.77 5.96
N ARG A 8 -16.11 6.80 4.68
CA ARG A 8 -15.11 6.67 3.60
C ARG A 8 -14.13 7.83 3.57
N MET A 9 -14.59 9.07 3.68
CA MET A 9 -13.70 10.23 3.75
C MET A 9 -12.74 10.14 4.95
N THR A 10 -13.20 9.67 6.10
CA THR A 10 -12.34 9.46 7.27
C THR A 10 -11.25 8.43 6.98
N LEU A 11 -11.58 7.30 6.33
CA LEU A 11 -10.60 6.27 5.97
C LEU A 11 -9.57 6.78 4.95
N GLU A 12 -10.01 7.53 3.93
CA GLU A 12 -9.09 8.17 2.97
C GLU A 12 -8.15 9.15 3.69
N ILE A 13 -8.65 9.97 4.62
CA ILE A 13 -7.80 10.89 5.39
C ILE A 13 -6.77 10.14 6.23
N ILE A 14 -7.16 9.02 6.86
CA ILE A 14 -6.22 8.17 7.61
C ILE A 14 -5.13 7.63 6.68
N ILE A 15 -5.50 7.08 5.52
CA ILE A 15 -4.55 6.58 4.51
C ILE A 15 -3.61 7.70 4.07
N LEU A 16 -4.11 8.90 3.83
CA LEU A 16 -3.32 10.06 3.43
C LEU A 16 -2.30 10.45 4.51
N ILE A 17 -2.73 10.52 5.78
CA ILE A 17 -1.84 10.86 6.91
C ILE A 17 -0.75 9.80 7.04
N CYS A 18 -1.12 8.52 7.05
CA CYS A 18 -0.18 7.41 7.16
C CYS A 18 0.80 7.37 5.98
N SER A 19 0.31 7.57 4.75
CA SER A 19 1.15 7.56 3.54
C SER A 19 2.08 8.77 3.49
N SER A 20 1.63 9.94 3.96
CA SER A 20 2.46 11.14 4.05
C SER A 20 3.57 10.97 5.09
N ALA A 21 3.23 10.43 6.26
CA ALA A 21 4.22 10.10 7.29
C ALA A 21 5.22 9.06 6.79
N LEU A 22 4.73 8.02 6.10
CA LEU A 22 5.56 6.98 5.52
C LEU A 22 6.47 7.53 4.42
N PHE A 23 5.98 8.44 3.56
CA PHE A 23 6.79 9.11 2.55
C PHE A 23 7.91 9.96 3.16
N ALA A 24 7.60 10.73 4.21
CA ALA A 24 8.60 11.54 4.91
C ALA A 24 9.68 10.65 5.56
N LEU A 25 9.27 9.57 6.23
CA LEU A 25 10.20 8.60 6.81
C LEU A 25 11.03 7.90 5.73
N ALA A 26 10.40 7.40 4.66
CA ALA A 26 11.09 6.77 3.54
C ALA A 26 12.13 7.72 2.90
N THR A 27 11.80 9.01 2.76
CA THR A 27 12.75 10.01 2.25
C THR A 27 13.95 10.16 3.17
N ALA A 28 13.73 10.31 4.48
CA ALA A 28 14.81 10.37 5.46
C ALA A 28 15.65 9.09 5.48
N TYR A 29 15.02 7.93 5.30
CA TYR A 29 15.65 6.62 5.19
C TYR A 29 16.58 6.52 3.98
N ILE A 30 16.08 6.87 2.79
CA ILE A 30 16.85 6.88 1.54
C ILE A 30 18.06 7.80 1.67
N VAL A 31 17.88 8.99 2.26
CA VAL A 31 18.99 9.95 2.49
C VAL A 31 20.05 9.32 3.39
N LYS A 32 19.66 8.68 4.50
CA LYS A 32 20.61 7.99 5.38
C LYS A 32 21.34 6.87 4.65
N LEU A 33 20.62 6.00 3.94
CA LEU A 33 21.19 4.90 3.14
C LEU A 33 22.22 5.40 2.11
N TRP A 34 22.03 6.59 1.56
CA TRP A 34 22.98 7.18 0.61
C TRP A 34 24.31 7.62 1.20
N HIS A 35 24.36 7.83 2.51
CA HIS A 35 25.56 8.20 3.24
C HIS A 35 26.25 7.00 3.90
N VAL A 36 25.62 5.82 3.93
CA VAL A 36 26.25 4.61 4.45
C VAL A 36 27.32 4.13 3.45
N PRO A 37 28.54 3.83 3.92
CA PRO A 37 29.58 3.27 3.05
C PRO A 37 29.16 1.90 2.49
N LEU A 38 29.62 1.61 1.27
CA LEU A 38 29.51 0.27 0.71
C LEU A 38 30.38 -0.68 1.51
N SER A 39 29.94 -1.93 1.63
CA SER A 39 30.69 -2.92 2.39
C SER A 39 32.03 -3.25 1.72
N SER A 40 33.07 -3.46 2.53
CA SER A 40 34.44 -3.73 2.04
C SER A 40 34.57 -5.10 1.38
N TRP A 41 33.68 -6.04 1.68
CA TRP A 41 33.68 -7.40 1.12
C TRP A 41 33.23 -7.47 -0.35
N LEU A 42 32.59 -6.42 -0.87
CA LEU A 42 32.20 -6.27 -2.29
C LEU A 42 33.37 -5.94 -3.23
N PHE A 43 34.57 -5.67 -2.71
CA PHE A 43 35.69 -5.21 -3.52
C PHE A 43 36.77 -6.28 -3.73
N GLY A 44 36.48 -7.55 -3.44
CA GLY A 44 37.52 -8.58 -3.37
C GLY A 44 37.13 -10.00 -3.76
N SER A 45 35.88 -10.29 -4.15
CA SER A 45 35.46 -11.66 -4.44
C SER A 45 35.33 -11.92 -5.95
N GLU A 46 35.79 -13.08 -6.42
CA GLU A 46 35.61 -13.53 -7.82
C GLU A 46 34.11 -13.58 -8.23
N TRP A 47 33.22 -13.64 -7.24
CA TRP A 47 31.76 -13.59 -7.36
C TRP A 47 31.20 -12.22 -7.74
N ASP A 48 32.03 -11.16 -7.77
CA ASP A 48 31.62 -9.79 -8.11
C ASP A 48 31.40 -9.55 -9.61
N ARG A 49 31.78 -10.49 -10.50
CA ARG A 49 31.58 -10.31 -11.95
C ARG A 49 30.13 -10.40 -12.39
N ASP A 50 29.30 -11.16 -11.67
CA ASP A 50 27.91 -11.43 -12.07
C ASP A 50 26.87 -10.63 -11.26
N ARG A 51 27.30 -9.87 -10.24
CA ARG A 51 26.38 -9.04 -9.44
C ARG A 51 26.01 -7.74 -10.18
N PRO A 52 24.73 -7.33 -10.20
CA PRO A 52 24.33 -6.06 -10.76
C PRO A 52 25.05 -4.91 -10.05
N ARG A 53 25.54 -3.93 -10.82
CA ARG A 53 26.37 -2.84 -10.30
C ARG A 53 25.63 -2.08 -9.17
N PRO A 54 26.33 -1.72 -8.07
CA PRO A 54 25.71 -1.05 -6.92
C PRO A 54 25.02 0.28 -7.27
N VAL A 55 25.43 0.94 -8.36
CA VAL A 55 24.82 2.19 -8.84
C VAL A 55 23.39 2.01 -9.37
N SER A 56 23.06 0.87 -10.01
CA SER A 56 21.69 0.60 -10.45
C SER A 56 20.78 0.27 -9.26
N GLN A 57 21.31 -0.44 -8.27
CA GLN A 57 20.62 -0.75 -7.00
C GLN A 57 20.35 0.50 -6.16
N LYS A 58 21.29 1.46 -6.15
CA LYS A 58 21.12 2.74 -5.45
C LYS A 58 19.92 3.56 -5.98
N ARG A 59 19.57 3.40 -7.26
CA ARG A 59 18.41 4.05 -7.88
C ARG A 59 17.11 3.28 -7.63
N SER A 60 17.17 1.94 -7.55
CA SER A 60 15.99 1.13 -7.20
C SER A 60 15.52 1.41 -5.78
N THR A 61 16.39 1.84 -4.87
CA THR A 61 16.01 2.29 -3.50
C THR A 61 14.95 3.40 -3.51
N ILE A 62 15.10 4.41 -4.40
CA ILE A 62 14.09 5.48 -4.53
C ILE A 62 12.77 4.88 -5.01
N ALA A 63 12.83 4.01 -6.02
CA ALA A 63 11.64 3.40 -6.58
C ALA A 63 10.91 2.51 -5.56
N MET A 64 11.66 1.76 -4.75
CA MET A 64 11.13 0.79 -3.80
C MET A 64 10.51 1.44 -2.56
N TYR A 65 11.12 2.51 -2.05
CA TYR A 65 10.68 3.15 -0.81
C TYR A 65 9.85 4.42 -1.03
N GLY A 66 10.11 5.18 -2.10
CA GLY A 66 9.49 6.48 -2.35
C GLY A 66 8.22 6.43 -3.18
N ILE A 67 8.19 5.61 -4.24
CA ILE A 67 7.07 5.58 -5.21
C ILE A 67 5.76 5.11 -4.57
N PRO A 68 5.70 3.99 -3.81
CA PRO A 68 4.42 3.50 -3.28
C PRO A 68 3.67 4.51 -2.38
N PRO A 69 4.30 5.12 -1.36
CA PRO A 69 3.59 6.10 -0.53
C PRO A 69 3.28 7.40 -1.30
N PHE A 70 4.13 7.82 -2.25
CA PHE A 70 3.84 8.98 -3.10
C PHE A 70 2.61 8.76 -4.00
N PHE A 71 2.53 7.63 -4.70
CA PHE A 71 1.37 7.28 -5.52
C PHE A 71 0.11 7.12 -4.67
N THR A 72 0.23 6.54 -3.49
CA THR A 72 -0.90 6.42 -2.56
C THR A 72 -1.42 7.81 -2.18
N CYS A 73 -0.55 8.76 -1.84
CA CYS A 73 -0.96 10.15 -1.57
C CYS A 73 -1.70 10.77 -2.77
N ILE A 74 -1.17 10.63 -3.99
CA ILE A 74 -1.82 11.17 -5.20
C ILE A 74 -3.21 10.56 -5.37
N LEU A 75 -3.32 9.24 -5.32
CA LEU A 75 -4.59 8.54 -5.50
C LEU A 75 -5.62 8.97 -4.45
N THR A 76 -5.22 9.03 -3.18
CA THR A 76 -6.10 9.46 -2.09
C THR A 76 -6.54 10.92 -2.22
N ILE A 77 -5.66 11.83 -2.67
CA ILE A 77 -6.03 13.22 -2.95
C ILE A 77 -7.04 13.30 -4.11
N VAL A 78 -6.80 12.55 -5.19
CA VAL A 78 -7.70 12.48 -6.34
C VAL A 78 -9.06 11.91 -5.92
N ASP A 79 -9.08 10.84 -5.14
CA ASP A 79 -10.31 10.22 -4.64
C ASP A 79 -11.09 11.17 -3.72
N LEU A 80 -10.41 11.90 -2.81
CA LEU A 80 -11.04 12.94 -1.99
C LEU A 80 -11.65 14.07 -2.83
N ALA A 81 -10.95 14.51 -3.88
CA ALA A 81 -11.44 15.54 -4.80
C ALA A 81 -12.66 15.06 -5.61
N LEU A 82 -12.61 13.81 -6.09
CA LEU A 82 -13.71 13.16 -6.79
C LEU A 82 -14.91 12.97 -5.87
N TYR A 83 -14.70 12.56 -4.62
CA TYR A 83 -15.76 12.48 -3.61
C TYR A 83 -16.45 13.82 -3.38
N ARG A 84 -15.73 14.94 -3.51
CA ARG A 84 -16.31 16.29 -3.35
C ARG A 84 -17.19 16.69 -4.53
N THR A 85 -16.81 16.31 -5.75
CA THR A 85 -17.38 16.83 -7.00
C THR A 85 -18.41 15.91 -7.64
N ARG A 86 -18.29 14.59 -7.49
CA ARG A 86 -19.18 13.61 -8.13
C ARG A 86 -19.56 12.44 -7.22
N SER A 87 -20.70 11.84 -7.51
CA SER A 87 -21.07 10.51 -7.01
C SER A 87 -20.15 9.47 -7.65
N LEU A 88 -19.05 9.13 -6.99
CA LEU A 88 -18.19 8.03 -7.43
C LEU A 88 -18.97 6.71 -7.42
N PRO A 89 -18.98 5.95 -8.54
CA PRO A 89 -19.61 4.64 -8.55
C PRO A 89 -18.90 3.72 -7.57
N LEU A 90 -19.67 2.98 -6.76
CA LEU A 90 -19.16 2.11 -5.70
C LEU A 90 -18.16 1.06 -6.24
N VAL A 91 -18.35 0.63 -7.49
CA VAL A 91 -17.45 -0.30 -8.19
C VAL A 91 -16.06 0.29 -8.37
N TYR A 92 -15.95 1.57 -8.75
CA TYR A 92 -14.64 2.23 -8.93
C TYR A 92 -13.85 2.24 -7.62
N ALA A 93 -14.50 2.62 -6.51
CA ALA A 93 -13.86 2.66 -5.21
C ALA A 93 -13.37 1.25 -4.80
N VAL A 94 -14.18 0.21 -4.96
CA VAL A 94 -13.76 -1.17 -4.63
C VAL A 94 -12.59 -1.60 -5.50
N SER A 95 -12.65 -1.40 -6.82
CA SER A 95 -11.60 -1.82 -7.75
C SER A 95 -10.27 -1.13 -7.47
N ILE A 96 -10.26 0.20 -7.32
CA ILE A 96 -9.04 0.96 -7.03
C ILE A 96 -8.47 0.57 -5.67
N THR A 97 -9.31 0.51 -4.63
CA THR A 97 -8.87 0.13 -3.28
C THR A 97 -8.30 -1.29 -3.23
N SER A 98 -8.89 -2.25 -3.96
CA SER A 98 -8.35 -3.61 -4.03
C SER A 98 -7.00 -3.68 -4.75
N VAL A 99 -6.83 -2.91 -5.84
CA VAL A 99 -5.56 -2.84 -6.57
C VAL A 99 -4.47 -2.20 -5.72
N THR A 100 -4.76 -1.09 -5.04
CA THR A 100 -3.78 -0.44 -4.15
C THR A 100 -3.43 -1.33 -2.95
N ALA A 101 -4.41 -2.00 -2.34
CA ALA A 101 -4.15 -2.96 -1.27
C ALA A 101 -3.24 -4.10 -1.73
N ALA A 102 -3.50 -4.69 -2.91
CA ALA A 102 -2.64 -5.72 -3.48
C ALA A 102 -1.21 -5.20 -3.74
N GLY A 103 -1.08 -3.97 -4.24
CA GLY A 103 0.22 -3.32 -4.41
C GLY A 103 0.99 -3.19 -3.09
N TRP A 104 0.32 -2.79 -2.00
CA TRP A 104 0.93 -2.71 -0.68
C TRP A 104 1.33 -4.07 -0.09
N VAL A 105 0.59 -5.15 -0.40
CA VAL A 105 0.98 -6.51 -0.01
C VAL A 105 2.30 -6.91 -0.70
N VAL A 106 2.45 -6.59 -1.99
CA VAL A 106 3.71 -6.83 -2.71
C VAL A 106 4.86 -6.02 -2.12
N VAL A 107 4.63 -4.74 -1.82
CA VAL A 107 5.63 -3.88 -1.16
C VAL A 107 6.03 -4.43 0.20
N LEU A 108 5.07 -4.87 1.01
CA LEU A 108 5.33 -5.47 2.32
C LEU A 108 6.15 -6.76 2.20
N GLY A 109 5.87 -7.60 1.20
CA GLY A 109 6.65 -8.81 0.91
C GLY A 109 8.10 -8.47 0.56
N ILE A 110 8.31 -7.56 -0.40
CA ILE A 110 9.66 -7.14 -0.82
C ILE A 110 10.43 -6.52 0.35
N TRP A 111 9.81 -5.62 1.12
CA TRP A 111 10.46 -5.00 2.29
C TRP A 111 10.72 -6.04 3.38
N GLY A 112 9.80 -6.96 3.61
CA GLY A 112 9.96 -8.05 4.57
C GLY A 112 11.14 -8.95 4.23
N ASP A 113 11.31 -9.31 2.95
CA ASP A 113 12.45 -10.07 2.48
C ASP A 113 13.77 -9.30 2.65
N CYS A 114 13.79 -8.00 2.32
CA CYS A 114 14.98 -7.16 2.52
C CYS A 114 15.36 -6.99 4.00
N LEU A 115 14.41 -7.06 4.91
CA LEU A 115 14.66 -6.96 6.35
C LEU A 115 14.96 -8.32 7.01
N GLY A 116 14.57 -9.43 6.35
CA GLY A 116 14.57 -10.77 6.92
C GLY A 116 15.88 -11.53 6.86
N ASN A 117 16.96 -10.95 6.31
CA ASN A 117 18.23 -11.66 6.04
C ASN A 117 18.02 -13.02 5.36
N THR A 118 17.02 -13.16 4.46
CA THR A 118 16.72 -14.45 3.82
C THR A 118 17.77 -14.76 2.75
N PRO A 119 18.65 -15.76 2.97
CA PRO A 119 19.95 -15.80 2.30
C PRO A 119 19.95 -16.55 0.96
N GLU A 120 18.85 -16.72 0.23
CA GLU A 120 18.94 -17.63 -0.94
C GLU A 120 18.36 -17.15 -2.28
N TYR A 121 17.42 -16.20 -2.35
CA TYR A 121 16.75 -15.97 -3.65
C TYR A 121 16.46 -14.52 -4.08
N MET A 122 16.68 -13.50 -3.23
CA MET A 122 16.35 -12.09 -3.59
C MET A 122 17.47 -11.05 -3.43
N TRP A 123 18.72 -11.48 -3.20
CA TRP A 123 19.94 -10.66 -3.07
C TRP A 123 20.15 -9.58 -4.16
N ALA A 124 19.50 -9.73 -5.31
CA ALA A 124 19.60 -8.79 -6.41
C ALA A 124 18.64 -7.59 -6.31
N GLN A 125 17.87 -7.42 -5.24
CA GLN A 125 16.89 -6.33 -5.14
C GLN A 125 17.06 -5.42 -3.92
N CYS A 126 17.71 -5.88 -2.86
CA CYS A 126 17.86 -5.13 -1.62
C CYS A 126 19.18 -4.35 -1.65
N TYR A 127 19.10 -3.02 -1.74
CA TYR A 127 20.29 -2.15 -1.70
C TYR A 127 21.05 -2.25 -0.38
N GLU A 128 20.36 -2.56 0.72
CA GLU A 128 20.92 -2.69 2.06
C GLU A 128 21.99 -3.79 2.16
N ASP A 129 21.87 -4.85 1.36
CA ASP A 129 22.87 -5.94 1.30
C ASP A 129 24.24 -5.46 0.82
N TYR A 130 24.29 -4.32 0.13
CA TYR A 130 25.52 -3.74 -0.39
C TYR A 130 26.20 -2.78 0.60
N LEU A 131 25.55 -2.50 1.73
CA LEU A 131 26.02 -1.54 2.71
C LEU A 131 26.81 -2.21 3.83
N GLU A 132 27.67 -1.44 4.48
CA GLU A 132 28.33 -1.89 5.70
C GLU A 132 27.29 -2.09 6.82
N THR A 133 27.36 -3.23 7.51
CA THR A 133 26.39 -3.64 8.54
C THR A 133 27.07 -3.93 9.88
N ASN A 134 26.42 -3.57 10.99
CA ASN A 134 26.90 -3.86 12.36
C ASN A 134 26.13 -5.01 13.04
N GLY A 135 25.80 -6.08 12.30
CA GLY A 135 25.05 -7.24 12.80
C GLY A 135 23.53 -7.03 12.88
N ASP A 136 23.09 -5.83 13.26
CA ASP A 136 21.66 -5.49 13.39
C ASP A 136 21.08 -4.75 12.17
N GLY A 137 21.91 -4.40 11.19
CA GLY A 137 21.52 -3.65 9.98
C GLY A 137 22.60 -2.66 9.51
N PRO A 138 22.27 -1.80 8.53
CA PRO A 138 23.21 -0.80 8.00
C PRO A 138 23.74 0.15 9.07
N VAL A 139 25.04 0.43 9.04
CA VAL A 139 25.71 1.31 10.00
C VAL A 139 25.03 2.69 10.03
N GLY A 140 24.70 3.18 11.23
CA GLY A 140 24.11 4.51 11.44
C GLY A 140 22.59 4.59 11.20
N ILE A 141 21.93 3.47 10.92
CA ILE A 141 20.49 3.39 10.76
C ILE A 141 19.89 2.53 11.88
N SER A 142 18.94 3.10 12.62
CA SER A 142 18.27 2.38 13.71
C SER A 142 17.25 1.40 13.15
N THR A 143 17.26 0.17 13.65
CA THR A 143 16.24 -0.86 13.34
C THR A 143 14.81 -0.43 13.71
N ALA A 144 14.67 0.44 14.71
CA ALA A 144 13.40 1.04 15.07
C ALA A 144 12.77 1.82 13.91
N PHE A 145 13.60 2.39 13.01
CA PHE A 145 13.12 3.10 11.83
C PHE A 145 12.32 2.18 10.90
N ASN A 146 12.87 0.99 10.64
CA ASN A 146 12.23 -0.04 9.81
C ASN A 146 10.94 -0.56 10.49
N GLY A 147 10.96 -0.75 11.81
CA GLY A 147 9.78 -1.14 12.58
C GLY A 147 8.63 -0.13 12.47
N VAL A 148 8.92 1.18 12.53
CA VAL A 148 7.91 2.23 12.36
C VAL A 148 7.35 2.24 10.93
N MET A 149 8.21 2.13 9.92
CA MET A 149 7.77 2.05 8.52
C MET A 149 6.85 0.85 8.27
N LEU A 150 7.24 -0.34 8.74
CA LEU A 150 6.40 -1.54 8.65
C LEU A 150 5.05 -1.38 9.37
N THR A 151 5.06 -0.77 10.55
CA THR A 151 3.83 -0.51 11.31
C THR A 151 2.87 0.40 10.54
N LEU A 152 3.39 1.44 9.87
CA LEU A 152 2.57 2.32 9.03
C LEU A 152 2.00 1.59 7.81
N VAL A 153 2.77 0.70 7.17
CA VAL A 153 2.27 -0.12 6.07
C VAL A 153 1.15 -1.06 6.54
N CYS A 154 1.32 -1.73 7.68
CA CYS A 154 0.29 -2.59 8.27
C CYS A 154 -0.99 -1.80 8.59
N LEU A 155 -0.85 -0.55 9.08
CA LEU A 155 -1.98 0.33 9.35
C LEU A 155 -2.71 0.75 8.06
N ILE A 156 -1.97 1.08 6.99
CA ILE A 156 -2.55 1.37 5.66
C ILE A 156 -3.32 0.15 5.14
N LEU A 157 -2.72 -1.04 5.17
CA LEU A 157 -3.35 -2.29 4.74
C LEU A 157 -4.62 -2.60 5.54
N THR A 158 -4.57 -2.46 6.87
CA THR A 158 -5.73 -2.66 7.73
C THR A 158 -6.85 -1.68 7.38
N THR A 159 -6.49 -0.43 7.09
CA THR A 159 -7.46 0.61 6.69
C THR A 159 -8.10 0.26 5.34
N TYR A 160 -7.34 -0.27 4.38
CA TYR A 160 -7.90 -0.77 3.12
C TYR A 160 -8.83 -1.97 3.30
N LEU A 161 -8.50 -2.92 4.17
CA LEU A 161 -9.37 -4.06 4.47
C LEU A 161 -10.71 -3.59 5.07
N VAL A 162 -10.67 -2.65 6.02
CA VAL A 162 -11.88 -2.04 6.57
C VAL A 162 -12.69 -1.33 5.48
N TYR A 163 -12.01 -0.58 4.60
CA TYR A 163 -12.65 0.11 3.48
C TYR A 163 -13.39 -0.86 2.55
N ILE A 164 -12.73 -1.95 2.13
CA ILE A 164 -13.30 -2.99 1.27
C ILE A 164 -14.50 -3.65 1.98
N GLY A 165 -14.38 -3.95 3.27
CA GLY A 165 -15.46 -4.53 4.07
C GLY A 165 -16.72 -3.65 4.12
N ILE A 166 -16.54 -2.34 4.33
CA ILE A 166 -17.66 -1.37 4.31
C ILE A 166 -18.28 -1.33 2.92
N ALA A 167 -17.46 -1.27 1.87
CA ALA A 167 -17.96 -1.20 0.50
C ALA A 167 -18.72 -2.46 0.07
N ALA A 168 -18.24 -3.65 0.45
CA ALA A 168 -18.92 -4.91 0.23
C ALA A 168 -20.26 -4.98 0.97
N ARG A 169 -20.29 -4.54 2.25
CA ARG A 169 -21.53 -4.46 3.04
C ARG A 169 -22.57 -3.56 2.38
N ASP A 170 -22.16 -2.39 1.91
CA ASP A 170 -23.04 -1.44 1.23
C ASP A 170 -23.58 -2.01 -0.09
N PHE A 171 -22.74 -2.71 -0.86
CA PHE A 171 -23.13 -3.39 -2.08
C PHE A 171 -24.17 -4.49 -1.84
N HIS A 172 -23.95 -5.35 -0.82
CA HIS A 172 -24.90 -6.40 -0.46
C HIS A 172 -26.25 -5.84 0.00
N ARG A 173 -26.25 -4.74 0.76
CA ARG A 173 -27.49 -4.04 1.16
C ARG A 173 -28.22 -3.47 -0.05
N ALA A 174 -27.49 -2.89 -1.00
CA ALA A 174 -28.06 -2.36 -2.22
C ALA A 174 -28.75 -3.45 -3.06
N LYS A 175 -28.10 -4.61 -3.21
CA LYS A 175 -28.64 -5.76 -3.94
C LYS A 175 -29.94 -6.29 -3.32
N LYS A 176 -29.99 -6.46 -1.99
CA LYS A 176 -31.18 -6.95 -1.27
C LYS A 176 -32.40 -6.05 -1.49
N LEU A 177 -32.20 -4.73 -1.50
CA LEU A 177 -33.28 -3.77 -1.73
C LEU A 177 -33.79 -3.78 -3.18
N ALA A 178 -32.89 -4.03 -4.14
CA ALA A 178 -33.27 -4.17 -5.55
C ALA A 178 -34.12 -5.44 -5.78
N THR A 179 -33.72 -6.57 -5.19
CA THR A 179 -34.47 -7.84 -5.31
C THR A 179 -35.82 -7.78 -4.60
N GLY A 180 -35.91 -7.14 -3.42
CA GLY A 180 -37.17 -7.03 -2.67
C GLY A 180 -38.22 -6.12 -3.33
N LYS A 181 -37.80 -5.16 -4.18
CA LYS A 181 -38.72 -4.36 -5.00
C LYS A 181 -39.29 -5.14 -6.18
N GLY A 182 -38.52 -6.06 -6.76
CA GLY A 182 -38.97 -6.89 -7.89
C GLY A 182 -40.12 -7.83 -7.51
N THR A 183 -40.14 -8.34 -6.28
CA THR A 183 -41.16 -9.29 -5.82
C THR A 183 -42.52 -8.64 -5.52
N ARG A 184 -42.58 -7.33 -5.25
CA ARG A 184 -43.84 -6.63 -4.94
C ARG A 184 -44.62 -6.13 -6.16
N ILE A 185 -43.99 -6.03 -7.33
CA ILE A 185 -44.66 -5.52 -8.55
C ILE A 185 -45.43 -6.64 -9.27
N GLY A 186 -45.19 -7.91 -8.94
CA GLY A 186 -45.93 -9.05 -9.51
C GLY A 186 -47.14 -9.53 -8.69
N GLN A 187 -47.62 -8.77 -7.70
CA GLN A 187 -48.69 -9.19 -6.80
C GLN A 187 -49.78 -8.12 -6.61
N SER A 188 -50.07 -7.38 -7.66
CA SER A 188 -51.24 -6.52 -7.77
C SER A 188 -51.71 -6.63 -9.21
N ASP A 189 -52.76 -7.43 -9.43
CA ASP A 189 -53.76 -7.30 -10.52
C ASP A 189 -54.60 -8.58 -10.74
N ASP A 190 -54.84 -9.39 -9.71
CA ASP A 190 -55.99 -10.31 -9.69
C ASP A 190 -57.06 -9.74 -8.73
N VAL A 191 -57.68 -8.62 -9.13
CA VAL A 191 -58.97 -8.18 -8.60
C VAL A 191 -60.01 -8.61 -9.63
N GLU A 192 -60.48 -9.85 -9.49
CA GLU A 192 -61.67 -10.33 -10.18
C GLU A 192 -62.87 -9.50 -9.72
N LEU A 193 -63.37 -8.68 -10.64
CA LEU A 193 -64.69 -8.08 -10.57
C LEU A 193 -65.73 -9.17 -10.72
N SER A 194 -66.45 -9.48 -9.64
CA SER A 194 -67.73 -10.21 -9.65
C SER A 194 -68.73 -9.50 -8.76
#